data_AF-A0A1M5U9W2-F1
#
_entry.id   AF-A0A1M5U9W2-F1
#
_cell.length_a   1.000
_cell.length_b   1.000
_cell.length_c   1.000
_cell.angle_alpha   90.00
_cell.angle_beta   90.00
_cell.angle_gamma   90.00
#
_symmetry.space_group_name_H-M   'P 1'
#
loop_
_entity.id
_entity.type
_entity.pdbx_description
1 polymer ?
#
loop_
_entity_poly.entity_id
_entity_poly.type
_entity_poly.pdbx_seq_one_letter_code
_entity_poly.pdbx_strand_id
1 'polypeptide(L)'
;MQTKKKPSGLVTPSGLLKLVVHAAMGVAMGLAFALILMVMDPSGIATLVQQEGNQVAAVGIGTLMLTFGIGAALTRAVFMMTEDD
;
A
#
# COMPACT_ATOMS: atom_id res chain seq x y z
N MET A 1 -8.23 13.53 38.21
CA MET A 1 -8.86 12.54 37.30
C MET A 1 -7.78 12.10 36.30
N GLN A 2 -7.07 11.00 36.58
CA GLN A 2 -6.03 10.48 35.68
C GLN A 2 -6.73 9.69 34.58
N THR A 3 -6.83 10.25 33.37
CA THR A 3 -7.28 9.48 32.21
C THR A 3 -6.16 8.51 31.88
N LYS A 4 -6.34 7.23 32.24
CA LYS A 4 -5.48 6.16 31.73
C LYS A 4 -5.61 6.19 30.21
N LYS A 5 -4.63 6.74 29.49
CA LYS A 5 -4.54 6.63 28.04
C LYS A 5 -4.53 5.14 27.73
N LYS A 6 -5.64 4.61 27.21
CA LYS A 6 -5.71 3.24 26.72
C LYS A 6 -4.56 3.05 25.71
N PRO A 7 -3.76 1.98 25.79
CA PRO A 7 -2.74 1.75 24.78
C PRO A 7 -3.43 1.71 23.42
N SER A 8 -3.03 2.62 22.54
CA SER A 8 -3.60 2.70 21.19
C SER A 8 -3.50 1.32 20.54
N GLY A 9 -4.60 0.81 19.98
CA GLY A 9 -4.67 -0.55 19.42
C GLY A 9 -3.54 -0.84 18.43
N LEU A 10 -2.98 0.19 17.81
CA LEU A 10 -1.79 0.20 16.93
C LEU A 10 -0.52 -0.41 17.54
N VAL A 11 -0.22 -0.17 18.82
CA VAL A 11 1.01 -0.69 19.47
C VAL A 11 0.85 -2.10 20.03
N THR A 12 -0.33 -2.69 19.89
CA THR A 12 -0.53 -4.10 20.24
C THR A 12 -0.05 -5.02 19.10
N PRO A 13 0.44 -6.24 19.40
CA PRO A 13 0.83 -7.20 18.37
C PRO A 13 -0.27 -7.46 17.34
N SER A 14 -1.52 -7.58 17.79
CA SER A 14 -2.68 -7.76 16.93
C SER A 14 -2.96 -6.55 16.03
N GLY A 15 -2.73 -5.34 16.54
CA GLY A 15 -2.89 -4.12 15.76
C GLY A 15 -1.82 -3.97 14.69
N LEU A 16 -0.56 -4.27 15.02
CA LEU A 16 0.52 -4.30 14.05
C LEU A 16 0.26 -5.34 12.96
N LEU A 17 -0.22 -6.53 13.33
CA LEU A 17 -0.54 -7.58 12.36
C LEU A 17 -1.69 -7.17 11.43
N LYS A 18 -2.74 -6.52 11.96
CA LYS A 18 -3.82 -5.95 11.13
C LYS A 18 -3.29 -4.90 10.15
N LEU A 19 -2.34 -4.07 10.58
CA LEU A 19 -1.71 -3.05 9.74
C LEU A 19 -0.88 -3.67 8.62
N VAL A 20 -0.05 -4.68 8.93
CA VAL A 20 0.76 -5.41 7.95
C VAL A 20 -0.13 -6.11 6.93
N VAL A 21 -1.23 -6.73 7.35
CA VAL A 21 -2.18 -7.37 6.42
C VAL A 21 -2.81 -6.35 5.47
N HIS A 22 -3.19 -5.17 5.96
CA HIS A 22 -3.72 -4.10 5.10
C HIS A 22 -2.66 -3.54 4.15
N ALA A 23 -1.42 -3.37 4.62
CA ALA A 23 -0.31 -2.98 3.77
C ALA A 23 -0.09 -4.02 2.65
N ALA A 24 -0.08 -5.31 2.99
CA ALA A 24 0.08 -6.40 2.03
C ALA A 24 -1.06 -6.45 1.00
N MET A 25 -2.31 -6.24 1.44
CA MET A 25 -3.47 -6.09 0.55
C MET A 25 -3.27 -4.90 -0.41
N GLY A 26 -2.82 -3.75 0.10
CA GLY A 26 -2.51 -2.57 -0.72
C GLY A 26 -1.43 -2.88 -1.75
N VAL A 27 -0.32 -3.49 -1.33
CA VAL A 27 0.77 -3.90 -2.23
C VAL A 27 0.26 -4.83 -3.35
N ALA A 28 -0.58 -5.81 -3.02
CA ALA A 28 -1.17 -6.72 -4.00
C ALA A 28 -2.06 -5.96 -5.01
N MET A 29 -2.87 -5.00 -4.55
CA MET A 29 -3.68 -4.15 -5.43
C MET A 29 -2.82 -3.25 -6.32
N GLY A 30 -1.74 -2.66 -5.79
CA GLY A 30 -0.80 -1.86 -6.57
C GLY A 30 -0.12 -2.67 -7.67
N LEU A 31 0.26 -3.92 -7.38
CA LEU A 31 0.80 -4.84 -8.37
C LEU A 31 -0.24 -5.23 -9.43
N ALA A 32 -1.45 -5.59 -9.01
CA ALA A 32 -2.54 -5.91 -9.94
C ALA A 32 -2.85 -4.73 -10.88
N PHE A 33 -2.89 -3.52 -10.34
CA PHE A 33 -3.07 -2.30 -11.11
C PHE A 33 -1.94 -2.08 -12.12
N ALA A 34 -0.67 -2.27 -11.71
CA ALA A 34 0.47 -2.17 -12.61
C ALA A 34 0.41 -3.19 -13.75
N LEU A 35 0.00 -4.44 -13.47
CA LEU A 35 -0.18 -5.48 -14.49
C LEU A 35 -1.32 -5.13 -15.46
N ILE A 36 -2.44 -4.60 -14.95
CA ILE A 36 -3.55 -4.14 -15.79
C ILE A 36 -3.07 -3.04 -16.74
N LEU A 37 -2.33 -2.05 -16.24
CA LEU A 37 -1.78 -0.99 -17.09
C LEU A 37 -0.83 -1.52 -18.17
N MET A 38 -0.03 -2.53 -17.83
CA MET A 38 0.88 -3.17 -18.79
C MET A 38 0.14 -3.92 -19.91
N VAL A 39 -1.02 -4.52 -19.59
CA VAL A 39 -1.83 -5.29 -20.56
C VAL A 39 -2.77 -4.40 -21.36
N MET A 40 -3.36 -3.37 -20.75
CA MET A 40 -4.36 -2.50 -21.40
C MET A 40 -3.75 -1.44 -22.31
N ASP A 41 -2.53 -0.98 -22.03
CA ASP A 41 -1.89 0.09 -22.81
C ASP A 41 -0.46 -0.28 -23.24
N PRO A 42 -0.31 -1.18 -24.23
CA PRO A 42 0.98 -1.49 -24.82
C PRO A 42 1.65 -0.26 -25.48
N SER A 43 0.91 0.84 -25.67
CA SER A 43 1.42 2.10 -26.24
C SER A 43 1.83 3.16 -25.22
N GLY A 44 1.40 3.07 -23.95
CA GLY A 44 1.64 4.11 -22.94
C GLY A 44 2.73 3.75 -21.93
N ILE A 45 2.64 2.58 -21.28
CA ILE A 45 3.68 2.11 -20.34
C ILE A 45 4.66 1.19 -21.05
N ALA A 46 4.21 0.29 -21.93
CA ALA A 46 5.14 -0.60 -22.61
C ALA A 46 6.04 0.16 -23.62
N THR A 47 5.70 1.38 -24.04
CA THR A 47 6.60 2.26 -24.81
C THR A 47 7.67 2.91 -23.93
N LEU A 48 7.32 3.36 -22.72
CA LEU A 48 8.30 3.81 -21.71
C LEU A 48 9.27 2.69 -21.33
N VAL A 49 8.77 1.45 -21.19
CA VAL A 49 9.61 0.27 -20.93
C VAL A 49 10.47 -0.11 -22.13
N GLN A 50 9.96 0.02 -23.36
CA GLN A 50 10.72 -0.26 -24.57
C GLN A 50 11.79 0.79 -24.88
N GLN A 51 11.60 2.05 -24.47
CA GLN A 51 12.59 3.11 -24.69
C GLN A 51 13.59 3.27 -23.54
N GLU A 52 13.18 3.08 -22.28
CA GLU A 52 14.03 3.33 -21.10
C GLU A 52 14.46 2.06 -20.34
N GLY A 53 14.02 0.88 -20.79
CA GLY A 53 14.49 -0.43 -20.31
C GLY A 53 13.79 -0.98 -19.07
N ASN A 54 14.16 -2.21 -18.69
CA ASN A 54 13.56 -2.97 -17.58
C ASN A 54 13.63 -2.25 -16.21
N GLN A 55 14.59 -1.34 -16.03
CA GLN A 55 14.78 -0.63 -14.78
C GLN A 55 13.67 0.40 -14.51
N VAL A 56 13.21 1.12 -15.53
CA VAL A 56 12.12 2.11 -15.40
C VAL A 56 10.79 1.41 -15.12
N ALA A 57 10.56 0.25 -15.76
CA ALA A 57 9.42 -0.61 -15.48
C ALA A 57 9.40 -1.04 -14.01
N ALA A 58 10.53 -1.55 -13.50
CA ALA A 58 10.65 -2.02 -12.13
C ALA A 58 10.44 -0.89 -11.11
N VAL A 59 10.99 0.30 -11.37
CA VAL A 59 10.77 1.48 -10.52
C VAL A 59 9.31 1.91 -10.52
N GLY A 60 8.65 1.93 -11.68
CA GLY A 60 7.22 2.27 -11.80
C GLY A 60 6.32 1.28 -11.05
N ILE A 61 6.52 -0.03 -11.27
CA ILE A 61 5.78 -1.09 -10.57
C ILE A 61 6.02 -0.99 -9.06
N GLY A 62 7.29 -0.86 -8.64
CA GLY A 62 7.64 -0.71 -7.23
C GLY A 62 7.01 0.52 -6.59
N THR A 63 6.97 1.64 -7.31
CA THR A 63 6.31 2.87 -6.85
C THR A 63 4.82 2.64 -6.65
N LEU A 64 4.13 2.03 -7.62
CA LEU A 64 2.69 1.71 -7.50
C LEU A 64 2.40 0.79 -6.30
N MET A 65 3.20 -0.26 -6.12
CA MET A 65 3.09 -1.18 -4.99
C MET A 65 3.25 -0.46 -3.64
N LEU A 66 4.28 0.39 -3.53
CA LEU A 66 4.55 1.15 -2.30
C LEU A 66 3.45 2.18 -2.02
N THR A 67 3.01 2.95 -3.02
CA THR A 67 1.95 3.96 -2.84
C THR A 67 0.65 3.33 -2.37
N PHE A 68 0.21 2.22 -2.98
CA PHE A 68 -0.98 1.51 -2.54
C PHE A 68 -0.80 0.87 -1.15
N GLY A 69 0.36 0.27 -0.89
CA GLY A 69 0.67 -0.32 0.42
C GLY A 69 0.64 0.72 1.55
N ILE A 70 1.29 1.86 1.33
CA ILE A 70 1.30 2.99 2.29
C ILE A 70 -0.12 3.53 2.46
N GLY A 71 -0.87 3.75 1.38
CA GLY A 71 -2.25 4.23 1.45
C GLY A 71 -3.14 3.30 2.27
N ALA A 72 -3.15 2.00 1.97
CA ALA A 72 -3.95 1.01 2.68
C ALA A 72 -3.57 0.90 4.16
N ALA A 73 -2.27 0.93 4.46
CA ALA A 73 -1.77 0.92 5.84
C ALA A 73 -2.21 2.18 6.60
N LEU A 74 -2.01 3.37 6.04
CA LEU A 74 -2.39 4.64 6.67
C LEU A 74 -3.90 4.73 6.88
N THR A 75 -4.71 4.32 5.90
CA THR A 75 -6.16 4.24 6.06
C THR A 75 -6.53 3.34 7.24
N ARG A 76 -5.93 2.15 7.34
CA ARG A 76 -6.20 1.25 8.48
C ARG A 76 -5.73 1.85 9.80
N ALA A 77 -4.58 2.51 9.83
CA ALA A 77 -4.05 3.17 11.01
C ALA A 77 -4.99 4.26 11.51
N VAL A 78 -5.51 5.10 10.61
CA VAL A 78 -6.49 6.15 10.94
C VAL A 78 -7.75 5.55 11.55
N PHE A 79 -8.32 4.52 10.91
CA PHE A 79 -9.49 3.83 11.46
C PHE A 79 -9.24 3.25 12.86
N MET A 80 -8.08 2.62 13.07
CA MET A 80 -7.69 2.11 14.38
C MET A 80 -7.45 3.19 15.45
N MET A 81 -7.25 4.46 15.06
CA MET A 81 -7.16 5.59 15.98
C MET A 81 -8.53 6.21 16.30
N THR A 82 -9.48 6.11 15.36
CA THR A 82 -10.83 6.71 15.49
C THR A 82 -11.89 5.72 15.99
N GLU A 83 -11.65 4.42 15.88
CA GLU A 83 -12.44 3.41 16.58
C GLU A 83 -12.10 3.46 18.07
N ASP A 84 -12.96 4.14 18.84
CA ASP A 84 -13.07 3.95 20.28
C ASP A 84 -13.53 2.51 20.54
N ASP A 85 -12.64 1.66 21.05
CA ASP A 85 -13.00 0.36 21.62
C ASP A 85 -13.92 0.50 22.86
#